data_AF-A0A959VU91-F1
#
_entry.id   AF-A0A959VU91-F1
#
_cell.length_a   1.000
_cell.length_b   1.000
_cell.length_c   1.000
_cell.angle_alpha   90.00
_cell.angle_beta   90.00
_cell.angle_gamma   90.00
#
_symmetry.space_group_name_H-M   'P 1'
#
loop_
_entity.id
_entity.type
_entity.pdbx_description
1 polymer ?
#
loop_
_entity_poly.entity_id
_entity_poly.type
_entity_poly.pdbx_seq_one_letter_code
_entity_poly.pdbx_strand_id
1 'polypeptide(L)'
;RNAAQPFRSPDPGKPDASQTIWQTVSDLTNRRYVFESTTRPNVVWVDLKDLDFGEDSGQLKLDLISELALEGGLAGNVSSRFEDKGPMTFLSLKLEKQLAEAAAEAKAKGN
;
A
#
# COMPACT_ATOMS: atom_id res chain seq x y z
N ARG A 1 11.60 -10.18 -13.80
CA ARG A 1 10.17 -10.46 -13.53
C ARG A 1 9.73 -11.61 -14.44
N ASN A 2 9.80 -12.87 -14.00
CA ASN A 2 9.47 -14.04 -14.84
C ASN A 2 8.06 -14.58 -14.60
N ALA A 3 7.56 -14.48 -13.36
CA ALA A 3 6.24 -14.97 -12.95
C ALA A 3 5.18 -13.86 -12.79
N ALA A 4 5.52 -12.60 -13.08
CA ALA A 4 4.58 -11.48 -13.01
C ALA A 4 3.61 -11.56 -14.20
N GLN A 5 2.31 -11.38 -13.93
CA GLN A 5 1.31 -11.31 -14.98
C GLN A 5 1.36 -9.93 -15.64
N PRO A 6 1.50 -9.85 -16.98
CA PRO A 6 1.60 -8.57 -17.66
C PRO A 6 0.30 -7.77 -17.60
N PHE A 7 0.41 -6.46 -17.83
CA PHE A 7 -0.75 -5.60 -18.11
C PHE A 7 -1.48 -6.10 -19.37
N ARG A 8 -2.77 -6.39 -19.22
CA ARG A 8 -3.62 -6.88 -20.31
C ARG A 8 -5.08 -6.52 -20.04
N SER A 9 -5.86 -6.45 -21.11
CA SER A 9 -7.32 -6.41 -20.97
C SER A 9 -7.84 -7.71 -20.31
N PRO A 10 -8.85 -7.63 -19.43
CA PRO A 10 -9.50 -8.81 -18.86
C PRO A 10 -10.03 -9.73 -19.96
N ASP A 11 -9.83 -11.04 -19.80
CA ASP A 11 -10.30 -12.06 -20.74
C ASP A 11 -11.64 -12.61 -20.25
N PRO A 12 -12.73 -12.51 -21.05
CA PRO A 12 -14.00 -13.12 -20.71
C PRO A 12 -13.82 -14.61 -20.41
N GLY A 13 -14.18 -15.04 -19.20
CA GLY A 13 -14.06 -16.44 -18.75
C GLY A 13 -12.79 -16.77 -17.95
N LYS A 14 -11.91 -15.79 -17.69
CA LYS A 14 -10.76 -15.95 -16.77
C LYS A 14 -10.81 -14.93 -15.62
N PRO A 15 -11.77 -15.06 -14.69
CA PRO A 15 -11.97 -14.07 -13.63
C PRO A 15 -10.78 -13.94 -12.68
N ASP A 16 -10.02 -15.02 -12.50
CA ASP A 16 -8.89 -15.05 -11.56
C ASP A 16 -7.58 -14.49 -12.15
N ALA A 17 -7.56 -14.24 -13.46
CA ALA A 17 -6.39 -13.71 -14.14
C ALA A 17 -6.31 -12.19 -13.94
N SER A 18 -5.55 -11.75 -12.93
CA SER A 18 -5.31 -10.35 -12.63
C SER A 18 -3.87 -9.93 -12.92
N GLN A 19 -3.67 -8.70 -13.37
CA GLN A 19 -2.34 -8.13 -13.59
C GLN A 19 -1.59 -7.94 -12.28
N THR A 20 -0.28 -8.18 -12.28
CA THR A 20 0.55 -7.85 -11.13
C THR A 20 0.56 -6.33 -10.96
N ILE A 21 0.25 -5.83 -9.76
CA ILE A 21 0.22 -4.39 -9.44
C ILE A 21 1.48 -3.92 -8.69
N TRP A 22 2.10 -4.81 -7.93
CA TRP A 22 3.36 -4.57 -7.22
C TRP A 22 4.08 -5.89 -6.94
N GLN A 23 5.35 -5.78 -6.53
CA GLN A 23 6.16 -6.90 -6.08
C GLN A 23 6.87 -6.53 -4.78
N THR A 24 7.14 -7.54 -3.95
CA THR A 24 7.89 -7.38 -2.71
C THR A 24 9.01 -8.42 -2.64
N VAL A 25 10.10 -8.06 -1.97
CA VAL A 25 11.20 -8.99 -1.65
C VAL A 25 11.59 -8.77 -0.20
N SER A 26 11.58 -9.84 0.59
CA SER A 26 12.04 -9.83 1.98
C SER A 26 13.40 -10.52 2.08
N ASP A 27 14.45 -9.74 2.31
CA ASP A 27 15.77 -10.26 2.66
C ASP A 27 15.80 -10.49 4.17
N LEU A 28 15.67 -11.76 4.56
CA LEU A 28 15.66 -12.17 5.96
C LEU A 28 17.05 -12.15 6.61
N THR A 29 18.12 -12.17 5.82
CA THR A 29 19.50 -12.11 6.32
C THR A 29 19.84 -10.68 6.76
N ASN A 30 19.54 -9.70 5.91
CA ASN A 30 19.84 -8.29 6.17
C ASN A 30 18.67 -7.52 6.80
N ARG A 31 17.52 -8.18 6.99
CA ARG A 31 16.27 -7.60 7.49
C ARG A 31 15.81 -6.41 6.65
N ARG A 32 15.76 -6.61 5.33
CA ARG A 32 15.33 -5.59 4.37
C ARG A 32 14.02 -5.98 3.70
N TYR A 33 13.09 -5.04 3.63
CA TYR A 33 11.83 -5.19 2.90
C TYR A 33 11.83 -4.26 1.69
N VAL A 34 11.78 -4.85 0.50
CA VAL A 34 11.77 -4.12 -0.78
C VAL A 34 10.36 -4.11 -1.34
N PHE A 35 9.94 -2.96 -1.85
CA PHE A 35 8.68 -2.77 -2.56
C PHE A 35 8.93 -2.12 -3.91
N GLU A 36 8.19 -2.58 -4.91
CA GLU A 36 8.20 -1.95 -6.23
C GLU A 36 6.80 -2.01 -6.87
N SER A 37 6.38 -0.88 -7.44
CA SER A 37 5.10 -0.74 -8.13
C SER A 37 5.27 -0.99 -9.62
N THR A 38 4.37 -1.75 -10.23
CA THR A 38 4.39 -1.98 -11.68
C THR A 38 3.97 -0.74 -12.50
N THR A 39 3.39 0.27 -11.85
CA THR A 39 2.91 1.51 -12.49
C THR A 39 3.82 2.71 -12.23
N ARG A 40 4.90 2.53 -11.45
CA ARG A 40 5.89 3.56 -11.12
C ARG A 40 7.30 3.00 -11.31
N PRO A 41 8.25 3.79 -11.83
CA PRO A 41 9.59 3.27 -12.16
C PRO A 41 10.49 3.07 -10.93
N ASN A 42 10.07 3.53 -9.74
CA ASN A 42 10.92 3.56 -8.56
C ASN A 42 10.81 2.28 -7.73
N VAL A 43 11.97 1.82 -7.26
CA VAL A 43 12.09 0.79 -6.21
C VAL A 43 12.39 1.50 -4.90
N VAL A 44 11.70 1.11 -3.83
CA VAL A 44 12.01 1.56 -2.47
C VAL A 44 12.27 0.35 -1.58
N TRP A 45 13.05 0.55 -0.52
CA TRP A 45 13.23 -0.45 0.51
C TRP A 45 13.37 0.16 1.88
N VAL A 46 13.12 -0.67 2.88
CA VAL A 46 13.27 -0.34 4.29
C VAL A 46 14.23 -1.34 4.91
N ASP A 47 15.21 -0.82 5.63
CA ASP A 47 16.09 -1.60 6.49
C ASP A 47 15.42 -1.67 7.87
N LEU A 48 14.85 -2.81 8.22
CA LEU A 48 14.07 -2.97 9.46
C LEU A 48 14.93 -2.77 10.71
N LYS A 49 16.25 -2.98 10.60
CA LYS A 49 17.21 -2.68 11.67
C LYS A 49 17.35 -1.18 11.99
N ASP A 50 16.94 -0.31 11.07
CA ASP A 50 17.01 1.15 11.20
C ASP A 50 15.68 1.74 11.70
N LEU A 51 14.66 0.89 11.92
CA LEU A 51 13.37 1.28 12.49
C LEU A 51 13.32 1.03 14.00
N ASP A 52 12.57 1.88 14.71
CA ASP A 52 12.23 1.67 16.11
C ASP A 52 10.92 0.88 16.23
N PHE A 53 10.98 -0.22 16.98
CA PHE A 53 9.83 -1.09 17.30
C PHE A 53 9.59 -1.18 18.81
N GLY A 54 10.11 -0.22 19.59
CA GLY A 54 9.80 -0.09 21.01
C GLY A 54 8.32 0.18 21.25
N GLU A 55 7.84 -0.09 22.47
CA GLU A 55 6.41 0.01 22.82
C GLU A 55 5.83 1.42 22.59
N ASP A 56 6.66 2.46 22.72
CA ASP A 56 6.27 3.87 22.58
C ASP A 56 6.52 4.45 21.17
N SER A 57 6.99 3.65 20.21
CA SER A 57 7.35 4.15 18.87
C SER A 57 6.15 4.61 18.02
N GLY A 58 4.95 4.16 18.41
CA GLY A 58 3.70 4.45 17.69
C GLY A 58 3.60 3.75 16.33
N GLN A 59 2.49 4.03 15.62
CA GLN A 59 2.25 3.53 14.27
C GLN A 59 2.61 4.60 13.25
N LEU A 60 3.57 4.30 12.37
CA LEU A 60 3.95 5.18 11.27
C LEU A 60 3.52 4.60 9.92
N LYS A 61 3.43 5.49 8.93
CA LYS A 61 2.99 5.17 7.56
C LYS A 61 3.94 5.80 6.55
N LEU A 62 4.18 5.08 5.46
CA LEU A 62 4.79 5.60 4.24
C LEU A 62 3.70 5.68 3.15
N ASP A 63 3.46 6.86 2.56
CA ASP A 63 2.43 7.03 1.54
C ASP A 63 2.95 6.66 0.14
N LEU A 64 2.84 5.38 -0.20
CA LEU A 64 3.24 4.88 -1.52
C LEU A 64 2.33 5.32 -2.67
N ILE A 65 1.14 5.89 -2.39
CA ILE A 65 0.21 6.33 -3.45
C ILE A 65 0.65 7.69 -3.98
N SER A 66 0.84 8.64 -3.07
CA SER A 66 1.21 10.01 -3.40
C SER A 66 2.72 10.17 -3.59
N GLU A 67 3.53 9.46 -2.80
CA GLU A 67 4.97 9.72 -2.75
C GLU A 67 5.80 8.83 -3.69
N LEU A 68 5.23 7.82 -4.36
CA LEU A 68 5.89 7.13 -5.48
C LEU A 68 5.64 7.84 -6.83
N ALA A 69 5.52 9.17 -6.84
CA ALA A 69 5.30 9.94 -8.06
C ALA A 69 6.45 9.83 -9.08
N LEU A 70 6.16 10.09 -10.36
CA LEU A 70 7.16 10.08 -11.43
C LEU A 70 8.22 11.16 -11.26
N GLU A 71 7.81 12.33 -10.79
CA GLU A 71 8.69 13.47 -10.51
C GLU A 71 8.76 13.69 -9.00
N GLY A 72 9.97 13.77 -8.45
CA GLY A 72 10.19 14.01 -7.02
C GLY A 72 9.74 12.86 -6.09
N GLY A 73 9.34 11.71 -6.64
CA GLY A 73 8.91 10.56 -5.84
C GLY A 73 10.06 9.84 -5.15
N LEU A 74 9.71 9.06 -4.13
CA LEU A 74 10.61 8.22 -3.35
C LEU A 74 11.31 7.20 -4.24
N ALA A 75 12.60 7.02 -3.98
CA ALA A 75 13.42 5.94 -4.52
C ALA A 75 14.51 5.60 -3.50
N GLY A 76 14.92 4.34 -3.45
CA GLY A 76 16.02 3.92 -2.58
C GLY A 76 15.59 3.53 -1.16
N ASN A 77 16.49 3.74 -0.19
CA ASN A 77 16.20 3.51 1.22
C ASN A 77 15.26 4.59 1.74
N VAL A 78 14.09 4.19 2.26
CA VAL A 78 13.05 5.08 2.77
C VAL A 78 12.77 4.88 4.27
N SER A 79 13.69 4.24 5.01
CA SER A 79 13.51 3.92 6.43
C SER A 79 13.24 5.17 7.29
N SER A 80 13.77 6.34 6.90
CA SER A 80 13.57 7.62 7.60
C SER A 80 12.39 8.46 7.07
N ARG A 81 11.56 7.92 6.17
CA ARG A 81 10.48 8.66 5.50
C ARG A 81 9.09 8.34 6.04
N PHE A 82 9.01 7.51 7.08
CA PHE A 82 7.75 7.19 7.73
C PHE A 82 7.24 8.37 8.55
N GLU A 83 5.94 8.64 8.47
CA GLU A 83 5.28 9.72 9.18
C GLU A 83 4.09 9.17 10.01
N ASP A 84 3.77 9.84 11.12
CA ASP A 84 2.53 9.56 11.84
C ASP A 84 1.34 10.04 10.99
N LYS A 85 0.46 9.10 10.64
CA LYS A 85 -0.81 9.36 9.92
C LYS A 85 -2.01 8.80 10.69
N GLY A 86 -1.85 8.59 11.99
CA GLY A 86 -2.83 7.95 12.85
C GLY A 86 -2.89 6.42 12.65
N PRO A 87 -3.69 5.74 13.49
CA PRO A 87 -3.80 4.30 13.47
C PRO A 87 -4.49 3.79 12.20
N MET A 88 -4.11 2.58 11.76
CA MET A 88 -4.81 1.91 10.67
C MET A 88 -6.21 1.46 11.13
N THR A 89 -7.23 2.00 10.48
CA THR A 89 -8.62 1.56 10.68
C THR A 89 -8.87 0.27 9.91
N PHE A 90 -9.08 -0.83 10.63
CA PHE A 90 -9.54 -2.08 10.02
C PHE A 90 -11.02 -1.99 9.66
N LEU A 91 -11.37 -2.46 8.45
CA LEU A 91 -12.76 -2.62 8.07
C LEU A 91 -13.38 -3.77 8.87
N SER A 92 -14.36 -3.45 9.70
CA SER A 92 -15.14 -4.42 10.47
C SER A 92 -16.59 -4.43 9.98
N LEU A 93 -17.32 -5.53 10.22
CA LEU A 93 -18.75 -5.61 9.87
C LEU A 93 -19.59 -4.51 10.52
N LYS A 94 -19.21 -4.08 11.72
CA LYS A 94 -19.86 -2.95 12.41
C LYS A 94 -19.62 -1.65 11.64
N LEU A 95 -18.37 -1.38 11.27
CA LEU A 95 -17.99 -0.18 10.52
C LEU A 95 -18.63 -0.18 9.13
N GLU A 96 -18.67 -1.33 8.46
CA GLU A 96 -19.28 -1.48 7.14
C GLU A 96 -20.77 -1.11 7.18
N LYS A 97 -21.53 -1.59 8.17
CA LYS A 97 -22.94 -1.21 8.35
C LYS A 97 -23.11 0.29 8.57
N GLN A 98 -22.27 0.87 9.44
CA GLN A 98 -22.29 2.31 9.71
C GLN A 98 -21.99 3.14 8.46
N LEU A 99 -21.02 2.71 7.64
CA LEU A 99 -20.70 3.36 6.37
C LEU A 99 -21.84 3.25 5.35
N ALA A 100 -22.50 2.10 5.28
CA ALA A 100 -23.65 1.88 4.39
C ALA A 100 -24.85 2.77 4.78
N GLU A 101 -25.15 2.86 6.08
CA GLU A 101 -26.19 3.74 6.63
C GLU A 101 -25.88 5.22 6.33
N ALA A 102 -24.65 5.65 6.62
CA ALA A 102 -24.20 7.01 6.33
C ALA A 102 -24.26 7.36 4.83
N ALA A 103 -23.90 6.42 3.95
CA ALA A 103 -24.00 6.61 2.50
C ALA A 103 -25.47 6.73 2.03
N ALA A 104 -26.37 5.94 2.61
CA ALA A 104 -27.81 6.04 2.32
C ALA A 104 -28.39 7.39 2.78
N GLU A 105 -28.01 7.85 3.98
CA GLU A 105 -28.42 9.16 4.49
C GLU A 105 -27.88 10.32 3.65
N ALA A 106 -26.61 10.27 3.25
CA ALA A 106 -26.00 11.30 2.42
C ALA A 106 -26.71 11.40 1.05
N LYS A 107 -27.10 10.26 0.47
CA LYS A 107 -27.88 10.21 -0.77
C LYS A 107 -29.31 10.76 -0.58
N ALA A 108 -29.93 10.54 0.58
CA ALA A 108 -31.25 11.08 0.90
C ALA A 108 -31.26 12.59 1.17
N LYS A 109 -30.15 13.15 1.68
CA LYS A 109 -29.99 14.59 1.96
C LYS A 109 -29.53 15.40 0.74
N GLY A 110 -28.96 14.76 -0.27
CA GLY A 110 -28.45 15.39 -1.49
C GLY A 110 -29.45 15.48 -2.65
N ASN A 111 -30.74 15.25 -2.39
CA ASN A 111 -31.81 15.29 -3.39
C ASN A 111 -32.97 16.19 -2.93
#